data_AF-A0A840YAT5-F1
#
_entry.id   AF-A0A840YAT5-F1
#
_cell.length_a   1.000
_cell.length_b   1.000
_cell.length_c   1.000
_cell.angle_alpha   90.00
_cell.angle_beta   90.00
_cell.angle_gamma   90.00
#
_symmetry.space_group_name_H-M   'P 1'
#
loop_
_entity.id
_entity.type
_entity.pdbx_description
1 polymer ?
#
loop_
_entity_poly.entity_id
_entity_poly.type
_entity_poly.pdbx_seq_one_letter_code
_entity_poly.pdbx_strand_id
1 'polypeptide(L)' 'MDLNQLLYRQQVSLMRSDAAACCEARVAHRGLAIAYGHRITELQRASATTEATA' A
#
# COMPACT_ATOMS: atom_id res chain seq x y z
N MET A 1 -2.04 -6.93 9.08
CA MET A 1 -0.90 -6.00 9.04
C MET A 1 -1.36 -4.70 9.66
N ASP A 2 -0.52 -4.11 10.50
CA ASP A 2 -0.71 -2.75 10.97
C ASP A 2 -0.44 -1.72 9.85
N LEU A 3 -0.75 -0.45 10.13
CA LEU A 3 -0.56 0.66 9.19
C LEU A 3 0.91 0.84 8.79
N ASN A 4 1.86 0.67 9.72
CA ASN A 4 3.27 0.87 9.46
C ASN A 4 3.82 -0.19 8.50
N GLN A 5 3.44 -1.46 8.68
CA GLN A 5 3.81 -2.54 7.76
C GLN A 5 3.25 -2.30 6.35
N LEU A 6 2.02 -1.81 6.23
CA LEU A 6 1.43 -1.50 4.93
C LEU A 6 2.14 -0.36 4.23
N LEU A 7 2.45 0.72 4.93
CA LEU A 7 3.21 1.85 4.41
C LEU A 7 4.62 1.42 3.96
N TYR A 8 5.31 0.65 4.79
CA TYR A 8 6.63 0.11 4.46
C TYR A 8 6.58 -0.74 3.18
N ARG A 9 5.64 -1.68 3.08
CA ARG A 9 5.51 -2.55 1.90
C ARG A 9 5.09 -1.79 0.65
N GLN A 10 4.25 -0.76 0.78
CA GLN A 10 3.89 0.13 -0.32
C GLN A 10 5.12 0.86 -0.86
N GLN A 11 5.93 1.47 0.01
CA GLN A 11 7.15 2.18 -0.37
C GLN A 11 8.16 1.24 -1.04
N VAL A 12 8.40 0.06 -0.46
CA VAL A 12 9.27 -0.96 -1.06
C VAL A 12 8.77 -1.37 -2.44
N SER A 13 7.46 -1.58 -2.61
CA SER A 13 6.88 -1.96 -3.90
C SER A 13 7.04 -0.86 -4.95
N LEU A 14 6.87 0.42 -4.57
CA LEU A 14 7.14 1.55 -5.46
C LEU A 14 8.62 1.60 -5.88
N MET A 15 9.53 1.49 -4.92
CA MET A 15 10.98 1.49 -5.20
C MET A 15 11.38 0.32 -6.11
N ARG A 16 10.80 -0.87 -5.90
CA ARG A 16 11.05 -2.04 -6.76
C ARG A 16 10.44 -1.88 -8.15
N SER A 17 9.28 -1.23 -8.26
CA SER A 17 8.69 -0.90 -9.56
C SER A 17 9.56 0.06 -10.35
N ASP A 18 10.26 0.98 -9.70
CA ASP A 18 11.16 1.93 -10.37
C ASP A 18 12.47 1.25 -10.80
N ALA A 19 13.02 0.40 -9.93
CA ALA A 19 14.29 -0.29 -10.18
C ALA A 19 14.18 -1.56 -11.06
N ALA A 20 12.97 -2.02 -11.41
CA ALA A 20 12.78 -3.28 -12.12
C ALA A 20 13.16 -3.20 -13.61
N ALA A 21 14.01 -4.13 -14.05
CA ALA A 21 14.54 -4.16 -15.41
C ALA A 21 13.48 -4.51 -16.48
N CYS A 22 12.55 -5.44 -16.18
CA CYS A 22 11.53 -5.87 -17.13
C CYS A 22 10.15 -5.26 -16.87
N CYS A 23 9.35 -5.15 -17.92
CA CYS A 23 8.01 -4.56 -17.90
C CYS A 23 7.08 -5.30 -16.92
N GLU A 24 7.14 -6.63 -16.92
CA GLU A 24 6.29 -7.50 -16.11
C GLU A 24 6.55 -7.28 -14.62
N ALA A 25 7.82 -7.18 -14.22
CA ALA A 25 8.18 -6.90 -12.83
C ALA A 25 7.75 -5.49 -12.41
N ARG A 26 7.89 -4.48 -13.28
CA ARG A 26 7.37 -3.12 -13.01
C ARG A 26 5.86 -3.14 -12.76
N VAL A 27 5.11 -3.81 -13.64
CA VAL A 27 3.65 -3.92 -13.52
C VAL A 27 3.26 -4.67 -12.23
N ALA A 28 3.92 -5.78 -11.91
CA ALA A 28 3.65 -6.55 -10.71
C ALA A 28 3.89 -5.71 -9.42
N HIS A 29 5.04 -5.04 -9.34
CA HIS A 29 5.37 -4.19 -8.19
C HIS A 29 4.43 -2.98 -8.07
N ARG A 30 4.07 -2.36 -9.19
CA ARG A 30 3.07 -1.28 -9.20
C ARG A 30 1.69 -1.77 -8.74
N GLY A 31 1.26 -2.95 -9.16
CA GLY A 31 0.02 -3.58 -8.71
C GLY A 31 0.00 -3.81 -7.20
N LEU A 32 1.10 -4.30 -6.63
CA LEU A 32 1.24 -4.46 -5.18
C LEU A 32 1.17 -3.12 -4.45
N ALA A 33 1.86 -2.08 -4.93
CA ALA A 33 1.82 -0.75 -4.33
C ALA A 33 0.39 -0.16 -4.32
N ILE A 34 -0.37 -0.36 -5.40
CA ILE A 34 -1.78 0.06 -5.49
C ILE A 34 -2.64 -0.70 -4.47
N ALA A 35 -2.49 -2.03 -4.40
CA ALA A 35 -3.24 -2.86 -3.45
C ALA A 35 -2.96 -2.45 -1.99
N TYR A 36 -1.70 -2.15 -1.64
CA TYR A 36 -1.36 -1.63 -0.32
C TYR A 36 -2.00 -0.26 -0.06
N GLY A 37 -2.01 0.65 -1.05
CA GLY A 37 -2.66 1.95 -0.94
C GLY A 37 -4.17 1.86 -0.67
N HIS A 38 -4.86 0.93 -1.33
CA HIS A 38 -6.27 0.65 -1.03
C HIS A 38 -6.45 0.17 0.41
N ARG A 39 -5.62 -0.77 0.87
CA ARG A 39 -5.73 -1.30 2.23
C ARG A 39 -5.44 -0.25 3.31
N ILE A 40 -4.50 0.65 3.07
CA ILE A 40 -4.22 1.79 3.95
C ILE A 40 -5.45 2.69 4.06
N THR A 41 -6.05 3.03 2.93
CA THR A 41 -7.25 3.88 2.88
C THR A 41 -8.41 3.24 3.64
N GLU A 42 -8.62 1.93 3.48
CA GLU A 42 -9.64 1.17 4.23
C GLU A 42 -9.41 1.24 5.75
N LEU A 43 -8.18 1.05 6.20
CA LEU A 43 -7.85 1.12 7.63
C LEU A 43 -8.06 2.53 8.19
N GLN A 44 -7.62 3.56 7.48
CA GLN A 44 -7.82 4.95 7.89
C GLN A 44 -9.31 5.30 8.02
N ARG A 45 -10.15 4.84 7.07
CA ARG A 45 -11.60 5.02 7.16
C ARG A 45 -12.22 4.28 8.33
N ALA A 46 -11.76 3.06 8.60
CA ALA A 46 -12.24 2.29 9.74
C ALA A 46 -11.90 2.99 11.08
N SER A 47 -10.66 3.47 11.23
CA SER A 47 -10.24 4.24 12.41
C SER A 47 -11.04 5.54 12.58
N ALA A 48 -11.23 6.30 11.50
CA ALA A 48 -12.02 7.54 11.55
C ALA A 48 -13.49 7.30 11.93
N THR A 49 -14.06 6.15 11.53
CA THR A 49 -15.43 5.79 11.89
C THR A 49 -15.53 5.44 13.37
N THR A 50 -14.55 4.73 13.93
CA THR A 50 -14.51 4.42 15.36
C THR A 50 -14.40 5.69 16.22
N GLU A 51 -13.57 6.65 15.82
CA GLU A 51 -13.41 7.93 16.53
C GLU A 51 -14.67 8.82 16.47
N ALA A 52 -15.48 8.73 15.41
CA ALA A 52 -16.71 9.52 15.27
C ALA A 52 -17.90 8.99 16.09
N THR A 53 -17.85 7.73 16.53
CA THR A 53 -18.90 7.07 17.32
C THR A 53 -18.56 6.92 18.81
N ALA A 54 -17.35 7.29 19.21
CA ALA A 54 -16.84 7.25 20.59
C ALA A 54 -16.97 8.62 21.25
#